data_AF-A0A6N2K0Z4-F1
#
_entry.id   AF-A0A6N2K0Z4-F1
#
_cell.length_a   1.000
_cell.length_b   1.000
_cell.length_c   1.000
_cell.angle_alpha   90.00
_cell.angle_beta   90.00
_cell.angle_gamma   90.00
#
_symmetry.space_group_name_H-M   'P 1'
#
loop_
_entity.id
_entity.type
_entity.pdbx_description
1 polymer ?
#
loop_
_entity_poly.entity_id
_entity_poly.type
_entity_poly.pdbx_seq_one_letter_code
_entity_poly.pdbx_strand_id
1 'polypeptide(L)'
;MLCSRELSRKDQHTRLRFIRKDLGSTFVSGCRLTTSVTRGSESVVRKGSVRTIQILTERRQGNKKVTKLSGMETFLMDADALASELQKKFACSTSVTELPGKKGHEVLIQGGVIDDLGRHLVEQYGVPKRYIEILDKTKK
;
A
#
# COMPACT_ATOMS: atom_id res chain seq x y z
N MET A 1 -18.01 21.24 -0.63
CA MET A 1 -17.64 19.85 -0.29
C MET A 1 -18.91 19.02 -0.15
N LEU A 2 -19.32 18.32 -1.20
CA LEU A 2 -20.53 17.49 -1.22
C LEU A 2 -20.26 16.16 -0.50
N CYS A 3 -20.62 16.09 0.78
CA CYS A 3 -20.78 14.84 1.49
C CYS A 3 -22.26 14.44 1.42
N SER A 4 -22.72 14.06 0.22
CA SER A 4 -24.07 13.51 0.07
C SER A 4 -24.02 12.04 0.45
N ARG A 5 -24.45 11.74 1.67
CA ARG A 5 -24.71 10.38 2.10
C ARG A 5 -26.09 10.34 2.73
N GLU A 6 -27.00 9.57 2.13
CA GLU A 6 -28.30 9.29 2.71
C GLU A 6 -28.15 8.90 4.18
N LEU A 7 -28.70 9.77 5.04
CA LEU A 7 -28.96 9.47 6.43
C LEU A 7 -29.96 8.31 6.46
N SER A 8 -29.50 7.15 6.94
CA SER A 8 -30.39 6.05 7.28
C SER A 8 -31.40 6.53 8.34
N ARG A 9 -32.68 6.55 7.96
CA ARG A 9 -33.84 7.03 8.73
C ARG A 9 -34.15 6.13 9.95
N LYS A 10 -33.28 6.04 10.97
CA LYS A 10 -33.59 5.22 12.16
C LYS A 10 -33.33 5.79 13.55
N ASP A 11 -33.03 7.07 13.73
CA ASP A 11 -33.00 7.64 15.08
C ASP A 11 -33.79 8.96 15.17
N GLN A 12 -35.07 8.81 15.53
CA GLN A 12 -35.90 9.91 16.01
C GLN A 12 -35.52 10.26 17.46
N HIS A 13 -35.37 11.56 17.70
CA HIS A 13 -35.62 12.23 18.98
C HIS A 13 -34.66 11.96 20.16
N THR A 14 -33.47 12.55 20.12
CA THR A 14 -32.81 13.02 21.33
C THR A 14 -32.22 14.41 21.08
N ARG A 15 -32.59 15.40 21.89
CA ARG A 15 -31.90 16.70 21.94
C ARG A 15 -30.49 16.43 22.48
N LEU A 16 -29.54 16.17 21.58
CA LEU A 16 -28.13 16.01 21.94
C LEU A 16 -27.55 17.39 22.29
N ARG A 17 -27.45 17.69 23.59
CA ARG A 17 -26.59 18.76 24.08
C ARG A 17 -25.15 18.31 23.90
N PHE A 18 -24.57 18.64 22.76
CA PHE A 18 -23.16 18.35 22.51
C PHE A 18 -22.29 19.23 23.40
N ILE A 19 -21.56 18.61 24.31
CA ILE A 19 -20.45 19.24 25.04
C ILE A 19 -19.34 19.46 24.02
N ARG A 20 -18.75 20.67 23.99
CA ARG A 20 -17.76 21.11 22.97
C ARG A 20 -16.58 20.13 22.75
N LYS A 21 -16.27 19.31 23.76
CA LYS A 21 -15.18 18.32 23.75
C LYS A 21 -15.51 17.04 22.99
N ASP A 22 -16.78 16.65 22.90
CA ASP A 22 -17.20 15.34 22.33
C ASP A 22 -17.61 15.41 20.86
N LEU A 23 -17.74 16.62 20.30
CA LEU A 23 -18.05 16.84 18.88
C LEU A 23 -16.96 16.29 17.95
N GLY A 24 -15.69 16.40 18.36
CA GLY A 24 -14.56 15.97 17.54
C GLY A 24 -14.53 14.46 17.33
N SER A 25 -14.69 13.68 18.40
CA SER A 25 -14.61 12.22 18.34
C SER A 25 -15.81 11.60 17.61
N THR A 26 -17.03 12.12 17.82
CA THR A 26 -18.24 11.66 17.12
C THR A 26 -18.26 12.06 15.64
N PHE A 27 -17.71 13.22 15.28
CA PHE A 27 -17.59 13.61 13.88
C PHE A 27 -16.52 12.79 13.16
N VAL A 28 -15.36 12.56 13.78
CA VAL A 28 -14.29 11.74 13.21
C VAL A 28 -14.72 10.28 13.08
N SER A 29 -15.49 9.73 14.04
CA SER A 29 -16.00 8.35 13.94
C SER A 29 -17.11 8.20 12.89
N GLY A 30 -17.89 9.25 12.61
CA GLY A 30 -18.83 9.28 11.48
C GLY A 30 -18.15 9.47 10.12
N CYS A 31 -16.93 10.01 10.09
CA CYS A 31 -16.19 10.27 8.87
C CYS A 31 -15.49 8.99 8.37
N ARG A 32 -15.62 8.68 7.07
CA ARG A 32 -14.87 7.57 6.49
C ARG A 32 -13.44 8.01 6.24
N LEU A 33 -12.48 7.27 6.81
CA LEU A 33 -11.06 7.46 6.54
C LEU A 33 -10.81 7.41 5.03
N THR A 34 -10.21 8.47 4.50
CA THR A 34 -9.74 8.55 3.11
C THR A 34 -8.29 8.99 3.17
N THR A 35 -7.41 8.24 2.51
CA THR A 35 -6.01 8.61 2.39
C THR A 35 -5.75 9.19 1.01
N SER A 36 -5.18 10.39 0.95
CA SER A 36 -4.59 10.95 -0.26
C SER A 36 -3.11 10.59 -0.31
N VAL A 37 -2.68 9.94 -1.38
CA VAL A 37 -1.27 9.76 -1.70
C VAL A 37 -0.93 10.72 -2.83
N THR A 38 0.01 11.63 -2.58
CA THR A 38 0.43 12.64 -3.57
C THR A 38 1.91 12.42 -3.86
N ARG A 39 2.25 12.27 -5.14
CA ARG A 39 3.62 12.16 -5.62
C ARG A 39 3.81 13.10 -6.81
N GLY A 40 4.52 14.20 -6.58
CA GLY A 40 4.69 15.23 -7.60
C GLY A 40 3.33 15.80 -8.05
N SER A 41 3.01 15.62 -9.32
CA SER A 41 1.77 16.09 -9.96
C SER A 41 0.58 15.13 -9.82
N GLU A 42 0.79 13.88 -9.40
CA GLU A 42 -0.27 12.88 -9.31
C GLU A 42 -0.73 12.71 -7.86
N SER A 43 -2.02 12.98 -7.62
CA SER A 43 -2.67 12.79 -6.33
C SER A 43 -3.82 11.80 -6.49
N VAL A 44 -3.78 10.70 -5.74
CA VAL A 44 -4.88 9.73 -5.72
C VAL A 44 -5.45 9.62 -4.33
N VAL A 45 -6.75 9.92 -4.24
CA VAL A 45 -7.54 9.78 -3.02
C VAL A 45 -8.13 8.38 -2.99
N ARG A 46 -7.61 7.53 -2.09
CA ARG A 46 -8.15 6.20 -1.83
C ARG A 46 -8.99 6.23 -0.56
N LYS A 47 -10.15 5.57 -0.60
CA LYS A 47 -10.98 5.36 0.58
C LYS A 47 -10.37 4.22 1.40
N GLY A 48 -10.26 4.39 2.72
CA GLY A 48 -9.67 3.43 3.64
C GLY A 48 -8.25 3.78 4.09
N SER A 49 -7.66 2.88 4.86
CA SER A 49 -6.28 2.96 5.32
C SER A 49 -5.28 2.84 4.18
N VAL A 50 -4.11 3.46 4.35
CA VAL A 50 -2.96 3.25 3.46
C VAL A 50 -2.61 1.78 3.47
N ARG A 51 -2.60 1.15 2.28
CA ARG A 51 -2.03 -0.19 2.14
C ARG A 51 -0.51 -0.07 2.15
N THR A 52 0.10 -0.90 2.97
CA THR A 52 1.55 -1.04 3.07
C THR A 52 2.08 -1.78 1.83
N ILE A 53 3.31 -1.44 1.43
CA ILE A 53 4.08 -2.22 0.46
C ILE A 53 4.52 -3.49 1.17
N GLN A 54 4.25 -4.64 0.56
CA GLN A 54 4.65 -5.93 1.10
C GLN A 54 5.80 -6.50 0.26
N ILE A 55 6.93 -6.76 0.91
CA ILE A 55 8.09 -7.43 0.32
C ILE A 55 8.14 -8.84 0.90
N LEU A 56 7.88 -9.84 0.09
CA LEU A 56 7.88 -11.24 0.48
C LEU A 56 9.03 -11.98 -0.19
N THR A 57 9.91 -12.64 0.58
CA THR A 57 10.91 -13.55 0.00
C THR A 57 10.56 -15.00 0.30
N GLU A 58 10.52 -15.81 -0.75
CA GLU A 58 10.21 -17.23 -0.70
C GLU A 58 11.23 -18.06 -1.49
N ARG A 59 11.25 -19.38 -1.26
CA ARG A 59 12.06 -20.32 -2.05
C ARG A 59 11.18 -21.00 -3.08
N ARG A 60 11.48 -20.85 -4.38
CA ARG A 60 10.60 -21.30 -5.47
C ARG A 60 10.94 -22.70 -6.01
N GLN A 61 12.19 -23.15 -5.85
CA GLN A 61 12.61 -24.53 -6.12
C GLN A 61 14.04 -24.73 -5.58
N GLY A 62 14.25 -25.69 -4.68
CA GLY A 62 15.53 -25.87 -4.00
C GLY A 62 15.99 -24.63 -3.23
N ASN A 63 17.25 -24.22 -3.41
CA ASN A 63 17.82 -23.03 -2.77
C ASN A 63 17.59 -21.71 -3.52
N LYS A 64 16.80 -21.70 -4.60
CA LYS A 64 16.51 -20.48 -5.35
C LYS A 64 15.53 -19.60 -4.59
N LYS A 65 16.00 -18.42 -4.17
CA LYS A 65 15.19 -17.37 -3.54
C LYS A 65 14.52 -16.52 -4.60
N VAL A 66 13.29 -16.09 -4.33
CA VAL A 66 12.51 -15.16 -5.15
C VAL A 66 11.90 -14.14 -4.21
N THR A 67 11.98 -12.86 -4.60
CA THR A 67 11.39 -11.74 -3.86
C THR A 67 10.18 -11.24 -4.62
N LYS A 68 9.07 -11.06 -3.92
CA LYS A 68 7.78 -10.59 -4.39
C LYS A 68 7.52 -9.22 -3.80
N LEU A 69 7.09 -8.29 -4.65
CA LEU A 69 6.74 -6.94 -4.26
C LEU A 69 5.27 -6.67 -4.60
N SER A 70 4.47 -6.41 -3.57
CA SER A 70 3.04 -6.18 -3.64
C SER A 70 2.65 -4.82 -3.05
N GLY A 71 1.55 -4.23 -3.51
CA GLY A 71 0.98 -3.00 -2.91
C GLY A 71 1.54 -1.69 -3.47
N MET A 72 2.33 -1.76 -4.54
CA MET A 72 2.94 -0.60 -5.21
C MET A 72 1.92 0.33 -5.88
N GLU A 73 0.74 -0.19 -6.21
CA GLU A 73 -0.37 0.59 -6.77
C GLU A 73 -0.86 1.70 -5.83
N THR A 74 -0.62 1.55 -4.53
CA THR A 74 -0.98 2.56 -3.50
C THR A 74 -0.10 3.79 -3.62
N PHE A 75 1.11 3.63 -4.12
CA PHE A 75 2.12 4.68 -4.27
C PHE A 75 2.20 5.20 -5.71
N LEU A 76 1.21 4.88 -6.54
CA LEU A 76 1.13 5.30 -7.94
C LEU A 76 2.39 4.90 -8.73
N MET A 77 2.92 3.73 -8.42
CA MET A 77 4.07 3.18 -9.10
C MET A 77 3.58 2.23 -10.19
N ASP A 78 4.12 2.41 -11.39
CA ASP A 78 3.87 1.51 -12.50
C ASP A 78 4.69 0.21 -12.34
N ALA A 79 4.03 -0.93 -12.51
CA ALA A 79 4.61 -2.26 -12.30
C ALA A 79 5.68 -2.58 -13.34
N ASP A 80 5.42 -2.24 -14.60
CA ASP A 80 6.32 -2.53 -15.71
C ASP A 80 7.56 -1.62 -15.69
N ALA A 81 7.36 -0.32 -15.41
CA ALA A 81 8.46 0.62 -15.24
C ALA A 81 9.37 0.21 -14.06
N LEU A 82 8.78 -0.14 -12.91
CA LEU A 82 9.54 -0.60 -11.76
C LEU A 82 10.29 -1.90 -12.07
N ALA A 83 9.64 -2.89 -12.68
CA ALA A 83 10.28 -4.14 -13.05
C ALA A 83 11.53 -3.89 -13.92
N SER A 84 11.40 -3.02 -14.93
CA SER A 84 12.51 -2.63 -15.82
C SER A 84 13.65 -1.93 -15.09
N GLU A 85 13.34 -1.08 -14.10
CA GLU A 85 14.35 -0.40 -13.28
C GLU A 85 15.09 -1.39 -12.37
N LEU A 86 14.33 -2.26 -11.69
CA LEU A 86 14.87 -3.26 -10.78
C LEU A 86 15.73 -4.29 -11.53
N GLN A 87 15.34 -4.68 -12.75
CA GLN A 87 16.13 -5.56 -13.60
C GLN A 87 17.51 -4.97 -13.91
N LYS A 88 17.58 -3.67 -14.21
CA LYS A 88 18.86 -2.98 -14.48
C LYS A 88 19.71 -2.81 -13.23
N LYS A 89 19.11 -2.45 -12.09
CA LYS A 89 19.85 -2.21 -10.84
C LYS A 89 20.36 -3.48 -10.19
N PHE A 90 19.56 -4.54 -10.19
CA PHE A 90 19.91 -5.80 -9.52
C PHE A 90 20.51 -6.85 -10.47
N ALA A 91 20.60 -6.56 -11.78
CA ALA A 91 21.00 -7.53 -12.80
C ALA A 91 20.23 -8.86 -12.68
N CYS A 92 18.95 -8.77 -12.29
CA CYS A 92 18.07 -9.90 -12.00
C CYS A 92 16.89 -9.93 -12.97
N SER A 93 16.40 -11.12 -13.28
CA SER A 93 15.15 -11.25 -14.05
C SER A 93 13.97 -10.87 -13.16
N THR A 94 13.13 -9.95 -13.68
CA THR A 94 11.89 -9.53 -13.05
C THR A 94 10.70 -9.90 -13.92
N SER A 95 9.57 -10.25 -13.31
CA SER A 95 8.32 -10.53 -14.02
C SER A 95 7.14 -9.92 -13.27
N VAL A 96 6.24 -9.27 -14.00
CA VAL A 96 5.00 -8.72 -13.45
C VAL A 96 3.93 -9.80 -13.49
N THR A 97 3.21 -9.98 -12.38
CA THR A 97 2.09 -10.90 -12.26
C THR A 97 0.90 -10.22 -11.62
N GLU A 98 -0.31 -10.57 -12.02
CA GLU A 98 -1.52 -10.05 -11.39
C GLU A 98 -1.82 -10.79 -10.09
N LEU A 99 -2.22 -10.05 -9.05
CA LEU A 99 -2.55 -10.64 -7.76
C LEU A 99 -3.88 -11.40 -7.84
N PRO A 100 -3.92 -12.70 -7.51
CA PRO A 100 -5.16 -13.46 -7.52
C PRO A 100 -6.10 -12.95 -6.41
N GLY A 101 -7.28 -12.47 -6.81
CA GLY A 101 -8.34 -12.04 -5.88
C GLY A 101 -8.27 -10.58 -5.40
N LYS A 102 -7.27 -9.79 -5.83
CA LYS A 102 -7.20 -8.34 -5.56
C LYS A 102 -6.85 -7.58 -6.84
N LYS A 103 -7.44 -6.40 -7.04
CA LYS A 103 -7.01 -5.48 -8.10
C LYS A 103 -5.63 -4.93 -7.74
N GLY A 104 -4.58 -5.46 -8.34
CA GLY A 104 -3.20 -5.04 -8.13
C GLY A 104 -2.20 -5.91 -8.90
N HIS A 105 -1.01 -5.37 -9.11
CA HIS A 105 0.11 -6.07 -9.71
C HIS A 105 1.14 -6.41 -8.64
N GLU A 106 1.80 -7.55 -8.81
CA GLU A 106 2.90 -8.02 -8.01
C GLU A 106 4.13 -8.19 -8.92
N VAL A 107 5.25 -7.60 -8.50
CA VAL A 107 6.53 -7.73 -9.21
C VAL A 107 7.32 -8.86 -8.55
N LEU A 108 7.61 -9.89 -9.32
CA LEU A 108 8.51 -10.98 -8.94
C LEU A 108 9.92 -10.63 -9.38
N ILE A 109 10.88 -10.82 -8.49
CA ILE A 109 12.31 -10.59 -8.71
C ILE A 109 13.02 -11.88 -8.36
N GLN A 110 13.79 -12.42 -9.30
CA GLN A 110 14.64 -13.57 -9.02
C GLN A 110 15.79 -13.13 -8.11
N GLY A 111 16.00 -13.83 -6.99
CA GLY A 111 17.01 -13.49 -5.99
C GLY A 111 16.44 -13.05 -4.64
N GLY A 112 17.32 -12.98 -3.64
CA GLY A 112 17.01 -12.52 -2.28
C GLY A 112 17.45 -11.07 -2.07
N VAL A 113 16.81 -10.13 -2.75
CA VAL A 113 17.21 -8.70 -2.79
C VAL A 113 16.43 -7.84 -1.79
N ILE A 114 16.09 -8.38 -0.62
CA ILE A 114 15.23 -7.69 0.36
C ILE A 114 15.84 -6.35 0.79
N ASP A 115 17.10 -6.37 1.20
CA ASP A 115 17.77 -5.20 1.76
C ASP A 115 17.95 -4.10 0.70
N ASP A 116 18.38 -4.49 -0.50
CA ASP A 116 18.60 -3.55 -1.59
C ASP A 116 17.28 -2.99 -2.14
N LEU A 117 16.23 -3.82 -2.24
CA LEU A 117 14.89 -3.38 -2.64
C LEU A 117 14.30 -2.41 -1.61
N GLY A 118 14.47 -2.70 -0.32
CA GLY A 118 14.04 -1.82 0.76
C GLY A 118 14.75 -0.46 0.71
N ARG A 119 16.07 -0.44 0.50
CA ARG A 119 16.84 0.81 0.31
C ARG A 119 16.37 1.57 -0.92
N HIS A 120 16.19 0.87 -2.03
CA HIS A 120 15.74 1.46 -3.28
C HIS A 120 14.38 2.14 -3.17
N LEU A 121 13.41 1.52 -2.48
CA LEU A 121 12.08 2.11 -2.24
C LEU A 121 12.14 3.35 -1.35
N VAL A 122 13.06 3.39 -0.38
CA VAL A 122 13.23 4.55 0.49
C VAL A 122 13.94 5.70 -0.25
N GLU A 123 15.00 5.40 -1.00
CA GLU A 123 15.85 6.41 -1.64
C GLU A 123 15.24 6.98 -2.93
N GLN A 124 14.74 6.12 -3.82
CA GLN A 124 14.18 6.56 -5.11
C GLN A 124 12.74 6.99 -4.98
N TYR A 125 11.96 6.23 -4.20
CA TYR A 125 10.51 6.43 -4.12
C TYR A 125 10.07 7.20 -2.87
N GLY A 126 10.98 7.45 -1.92
CA GLY A 126 10.68 8.21 -0.70
C GLY A 126 9.68 7.51 0.22
N VAL A 127 9.49 6.18 0.07
CA VAL A 127 8.47 5.46 0.83
C VAL A 127 8.94 5.33 2.29
N PRO A 128 8.16 5.83 3.27
CA PRO A 128 8.54 5.69 4.67
C PRO A 128 8.57 4.21 5.08
N LYS A 129 9.61 3.80 5.83
CA LYS A 129 9.76 2.43 6.34
C LYS A 129 8.54 1.89 7.09
N ARG A 130 7.73 2.78 7.69
CA ARG A 130 6.48 2.42 8.38
C ARG A 130 5.43 1.78 7.46
N TYR A 131 5.52 2.06 6.16
CA TYR A 131 4.63 1.51 5.15
C TYR A 131 5.26 0.36 4.37
N ILE A 132 6.43 -0.14 4.79
CA ILE A 132 7.11 -1.27 4.16
C ILE A 132 7.06 -2.45 5.13
N GLU A 133 6.29 -3.46 4.77
CA GLU A 133 6.21 -4.74 5.48
C GLU A 133 7.14 -5.75 4.79
N ILE A 134 8.12 -6.26 5.53
CA ILE A 134 9.07 -7.25 5.04
C ILE A 134 8.71 -8.61 5.65
N LEU A 135 8.48 -9.61 4.80
CA LEU A 135 8.16 -10.97 5.16
C LEU A 135 9.18 -11.94 4.55
N ASP A 136 10.07 -12.48 5.36
CA ASP A 136 11.07 -13.45 4.92
C ASP A 136 10.64 -14.88 5.31
N LYS A 137 10.18 -15.67 4.34
CA LYS A 137 9.82 -17.09 4.54
C LYS A 137 11.02 -18.03 4.38
N THR A 138 12.22 -17.49 4.12
CA THR A 138 13.43 -18.29 3.88
C THR A 138 14.22 -18.59 5.16
N LYS A 139 13.92 -17.87 6.24
CA LYS A 139 14.43 -18.12 7.60
C LYS A 139 13.45 -19.04 8.33
N LYS A 140 13.65 -20.35 8.20
CA LYS A 140 13.10 -21.36 9.11
C LYS A 140 14.26 -21.96 9.87
#